data_AF-A0A2X0IDL3-F1
#
_entry.id   AF-A0A2X0IDL3-F1
#
_cell.length_a   1.000
_cell.length_b   1.000
_cell.length_c   1.000
_cell.angle_alpha   90.00
_cell.angle_beta   90.00
_cell.angle_gamma   90.00
#
_symmetry.space_group_name_H-M   'P 1'
#
loop_
_entity.id
_entity.type
_entity.pdbx_description
1 polymer ?
#
loop_
_entity_poly.entity_id
_entity_poly.type
_entity_poly.pdbx_seq_one_letter_code
_entity_poly.pdbx_strand_id
1 'polypeptide(L)'
;MTTRQNGSSAARVFEVVRPGPLTTVQDAGRRGVAALGVPRAGALDGPAHRWANALVGNAPGAAALEATLGNLALRAVGGDARVAVAGAPAPVRVAGRPAAGGAPARRAVPRPARRRPVRRRGS
;
A
#
# COMPACT_ATOMS: atom_id res chain seq x y z
N MET A 1 -16.79 38.57 -2.57
CA MET A 1 -16.01 37.74 -1.63
C MET A 1 -16.20 36.28 -2.01
N THR A 2 -15.32 35.73 -2.84
CA THR A 2 -15.47 34.38 -3.44
C THR A 2 -14.64 33.40 -2.62
N THR A 3 -15.29 32.54 -1.84
CA THR A 3 -14.62 31.51 -1.05
C THR A 3 -13.98 30.48 -1.98
N ARG A 4 -12.64 30.40 -1.98
CA ARG A 4 -11.92 29.30 -2.62
C ARG A 4 -12.25 28.01 -1.85
N GLN A 5 -12.89 27.06 -2.52
CA GLN A 5 -12.91 25.66 -2.07
C GLN A 5 -11.48 25.15 -2.10
N ASN A 6 -10.84 25.09 -0.92
CA ASN A 6 -9.53 24.46 -0.76
C ASN A 6 -9.69 22.97 -1.09
N GLY A 7 -8.98 22.50 -2.12
CA GLY A 7 -9.06 21.13 -2.57
C GLY A 7 -8.65 20.17 -1.46
N SER A 8 -9.62 19.49 -0.86
CA SER A 8 -9.36 18.33 -0.02
C SER A 8 -8.58 17.32 -0.87
N SER A 9 -7.30 17.10 -0.54
CA SER A 9 -6.56 15.97 -1.08
C SER A 9 -7.26 14.73 -0.56
N ALA A 10 -8.03 14.04 -1.42
CA ALA A 10 -8.61 12.75 -1.09
C ALA A 10 -7.54 11.86 -0.43
N ALA A 11 -7.89 11.20 0.68
CA ALA A 11 -6.96 10.34 1.39
C ALA A 11 -6.41 9.27 0.45
N ARG A 12 -5.08 9.07 0.46
CA ARG A 12 -4.42 8.00 -0.30
C ARG A 12 -4.47 6.72 0.52
N VAL A 13 -5.24 5.76 0.06
CA VAL A 13 -5.49 4.49 0.78
C VAL A 13 -5.42 3.31 -0.17
N PHE A 14 -5.18 2.13 0.39
CA PHE A 14 -5.45 0.88 -0.28
C PHE A 14 -6.75 0.29 0.24
N GLU A 15 -7.68 0.03 -0.67
CA GLU A 15 -8.86 -0.76 -0.41
C GLU A 15 -8.53 -2.24 -0.62
N VAL A 16 -8.94 -3.08 0.34
CA VAL A 16 -8.79 -4.54 0.24
C VAL A 16 -9.92 -5.09 -0.63
N VAL A 17 -9.59 -5.52 -1.84
CA VAL A 17 -10.54 -6.17 -2.76
C VAL A 17 -10.66 -7.65 -2.44
N ARG A 18 -9.54 -8.29 -2.06
CA ARG A 18 -9.50 -9.67 -1.56
C ARG A 18 -8.42 -9.79 -0.50
N PRO A 19 -8.70 -10.32 0.70
CA PRO A 19 -7.73 -10.39 1.78
C PRO A 19 -6.70 -11.52 1.63
N GLY A 20 -6.94 -12.51 0.77
CA GLY A 20 -6.18 -13.77 0.79
C GLY A 20 -6.50 -14.63 2.02
N PRO A 21 -5.86 -15.79 2.21
CA PRO A 21 -6.13 -16.69 3.33
C PRO A 21 -5.77 -16.08 4.69
N LEU A 22 -4.66 -15.35 4.77
CA LEU A 22 -4.25 -14.61 5.95
C LEU A 22 -3.37 -13.43 5.54
N THR A 23 -3.86 -12.21 5.76
CA THR A 23 -3.05 -10.99 5.60
C THR A 23 -3.02 -10.24 6.92
N THR A 24 -1.83 -9.85 7.35
CA THR A 24 -1.62 -9.10 8.59
C THR A 24 -0.77 -7.86 8.33
N VAL A 25 -0.89 -6.86 9.20
CA VAL A 25 0.07 -5.74 9.25
C VAL A 25 1.20 -6.16 10.17
N GLN A 26 2.42 -6.15 9.65
CA GLN A 26 3.62 -6.51 10.39
C GLN A 26 4.64 -5.37 10.38
N ASP A 27 5.37 -5.23 11.48
CA ASP A 27 6.47 -4.27 11.65
C ASP A 27 7.74 -5.00 12.15
N ALA A 28 8.68 -4.27 12.76
CA ALA A 28 9.91 -4.85 13.33
C ALA A 28 9.71 -5.76 14.57
N GLY A 29 8.47 -5.86 15.08
CA GLY A 29 8.12 -6.63 16.26
C GLY A 29 8.34 -5.88 17.57
N ARG A 30 8.35 -6.64 18.67
CA ARG A 30 8.49 -6.17 20.04
C ARG A 30 9.69 -6.89 20.66
N ARG A 31 10.70 -6.12 21.06
CA ARG A 31 11.97 -6.63 21.62
C ARG A 31 12.11 -6.17 23.06
N GLY A 32 12.79 -6.96 23.89
CA GLY A 32 13.09 -6.60 25.29
C GLY A 32 11.92 -6.78 26.28
N VAL A 33 10.75 -7.21 25.82
CA VAL A 33 9.53 -7.37 26.65
C VAL A 33 9.07 -8.82 26.79
N ALA A 34 9.88 -9.78 26.37
CA ALA A 34 9.54 -11.20 26.42
C ALA A 34 9.28 -11.72 27.85
N ALA A 35 9.95 -11.15 28.85
CA ALA A 35 9.72 -11.48 30.26
C ALA A 35 8.30 -11.14 30.74
N LEU A 36 7.56 -10.30 30.00
CA LEU A 36 6.16 -9.97 30.27
C LEU A 36 5.17 -10.90 29.54
N GLY A 37 5.65 -11.99 28.93
CA GLY A 37 4.83 -12.90 28.14
C GLY A 37 4.41 -12.36 26.76
N VAL A 38 4.96 -11.23 26.32
CA VAL A 38 4.67 -10.65 25.01
C VAL A 38 5.55 -11.32 23.94
N PRO A 39 4.96 -11.97 22.91
CA PRO A 39 5.74 -12.59 21.86
C PRO A 39 6.49 -11.53 21.02
N ARG A 40 7.54 -11.96 20.32
CA ARG A 40 8.35 -11.07 19.48
C ARG A 40 7.51 -10.36 18.40
N ALA A 41 6.44 -10.99 17.91
CA ALA A 41 5.60 -10.49 16.81
C ALA A 41 6.46 -10.06 15.59
N GLY A 42 5.90 -9.20 14.73
CA GLY A 42 6.57 -8.69 13.55
C GLY A 42 6.60 -9.68 12.40
N ALA A 43 7.21 -9.25 11.30
CA ALA A 43 7.24 -10.06 10.08
C ALA A 43 7.94 -11.41 10.28
N LEU A 44 7.33 -12.47 9.76
CA LEU A 44 7.83 -13.84 9.80
C LEU A 44 9.17 -13.95 9.05
N ASP A 45 9.25 -13.33 7.87
CA ASP A 45 10.50 -13.17 7.09
C ASP A 45 11.03 -11.73 7.23
N GLY A 46 11.82 -11.53 8.30
CA GLY A 46 12.42 -10.23 8.60
C GLY A 46 13.32 -9.66 7.50
N PRO A 47 14.24 -10.44 6.88
CA PRO A 47 15.02 -9.99 5.72
C PRO A 47 14.15 -9.52 4.54
N ALA A 48 13.15 -10.30 4.12
CA ALA A 48 12.26 -9.91 3.03
C ALA A 48 11.46 -8.65 3.34
N HIS A 49 10.97 -8.51 4.58
CA HIS A 49 10.28 -7.31 5.06
C HIS A 49 11.16 -6.05 4.92
N ARG A 50 12.42 -6.12 5.38
CA ARG A 50 13.37 -5.01 5.27
C ARG A 50 13.66 -4.68 3.80
N TRP A 51 13.81 -5.70 2.97
CA TRP A 51 14.05 -5.52 1.53
C TRP A 51 12.87 -4.82 0.84
N ALA A 52 11.64 -5.28 1.08
CA ALA A 52 10.43 -4.65 0.52
C ALA A 52 10.32 -3.16 0.91
N ASN A 53 10.56 -2.85 2.19
CA ASN A 53 10.59 -1.46 2.66
C ASN A 53 11.67 -0.63 1.98
N ALA A 54 12.90 -1.16 1.86
CA ALA A 54 14.00 -0.46 1.19
C ALA A 54 13.68 -0.14 -0.29
N LEU A 55 13.08 -1.07 -1.02
CA LEU A 55 12.71 -0.88 -2.43
C LEU A 55 11.73 0.27 -2.68
N VAL A 56 10.92 0.64 -1.67
CA VAL A 56 10.00 1.79 -1.74
C VAL A 56 10.50 3.02 -0.99
N GLY A 57 11.67 2.95 -0.35
CA GLY A 57 12.30 4.06 0.40
C GLY A 57 11.82 4.22 1.84
N ASN A 58 11.21 3.18 2.44
CA ASN A 58 10.77 3.20 3.83
C ASN A 58 11.91 2.82 4.79
N ALA A 59 11.75 3.20 6.07
CA ALA A 59 12.61 2.71 7.15
C ALA A 59 12.49 1.17 7.29
N PRO A 60 13.55 0.44 7.68
CA PRO A 60 13.54 -1.04 7.70
C PRO A 60 12.46 -1.69 8.59
N GLY A 61 11.99 -0.98 9.61
CA GLY A 61 10.94 -1.43 10.54
C GLY A 61 9.56 -0.84 10.29
N ALA A 62 9.37 -0.09 9.20
CA ALA A 62 8.06 0.47 8.86
C ALA A 62 7.03 -0.64 8.62
N ALA A 63 5.79 -0.40 9.02
CA ALA A 63 4.72 -1.38 8.87
C ALA A 63 4.46 -1.73 7.40
N ALA A 64 4.34 -3.01 7.10
CA ALA A 64 4.02 -3.57 5.80
C ALA A 64 2.95 -4.66 5.91
N LEU A 65 2.39 -5.07 4.78
CA LEU A 65 1.46 -6.20 4.74
C LEU A 65 2.24 -7.50 4.55
N GLU A 66 1.98 -8.46 5.42
CA GLU A 66 2.41 -9.86 5.26
C GLU A 66 1.22 -10.68 4.77
N ALA A 67 1.35 -11.25 3.57
CA ALA A 67 0.30 -12.02 2.91
C ALA A 67 0.68 -13.50 2.84
N THR A 68 0.18 -14.29 3.79
CA THR A 68 0.45 -15.72 3.90
C THR A 68 -0.45 -16.48 2.93
N LEU A 69 0.13 -17.40 2.16
CA LEU A 69 -0.54 -18.16 1.09
C LEU A 69 -1.07 -17.30 -0.07
N GLY A 70 -0.68 -16.03 -0.15
CA GLY A 70 -0.91 -15.15 -1.29
C GLY A 70 -2.38 -14.76 -1.53
N ASN A 71 -2.72 -14.50 -2.79
CA ASN A 71 -4.05 -14.10 -3.26
C ASN A 71 -4.62 -12.79 -2.66
N LEU A 72 -3.76 -11.95 -2.07
CA LEU A 72 -4.09 -10.58 -1.67
C LEU A 72 -4.32 -9.71 -2.92
N ALA A 73 -5.43 -8.97 -2.96
CA ALA A 73 -5.72 -7.99 -4.00
C ALA A 73 -6.08 -6.64 -3.40
N LEU A 74 -5.34 -5.59 -3.81
CA LEU A 74 -5.49 -4.23 -3.32
C LEU A 74 -5.84 -3.26 -4.46
N ARG A 75 -6.66 -2.26 -4.15
CA ARG A 75 -6.97 -1.12 -5.03
C ARG A 75 -6.49 0.17 -4.40
N ALA A 76 -5.55 0.86 -5.06
CA ALA A 76 -5.14 2.20 -4.67
C ALA A 76 -6.27 3.21 -4.98
N VAL A 77 -6.60 4.05 -4.00
CA VAL A 77 -7.62 5.11 -4.07
C VAL A 77 -6.98 6.42 -3.62
N GLY A 78 -7.35 7.54 -4.25
CA GLY A 78 -6.85 8.87 -3.88
C GLY A 78 -5.49 9.27 -4.50
N GLY A 79 -4.88 8.42 -5.32
CA GLY A 79 -3.69 8.75 -6.10
C GLY A 79 -2.76 7.57 -6.36
N ASP A 80 -1.62 7.87 -7.00
CA ASP A 80 -0.59 6.89 -7.34
C ASP A 80 0.05 6.26 -6.10
N ALA A 81 0.46 5.00 -6.22
CA ALA A 81 1.21 4.30 -5.18
C ALA A 81 2.40 3.54 -5.76
N ARG A 82 3.47 3.44 -4.96
CA ARG A 82 4.60 2.53 -5.18
C ARG A 82 4.42 1.33 -4.27
N VAL A 83 4.60 0.14 -4.81
CA VAL A 83 4.51 -1.12 -4.06
C VAL A 83 5.70 -1.99 -4.44
N ALA A 84 6.28 -2.67 -3.47
CA ALA A 84 7.24 -3.74 -3.69
C ALA A 84 6.72 -5.02 -3.02
N VAL A 85 7.00 -6.17 -3.62
CA VAL A 85 6.69 -7.49 -3.07
C VAL A 85 7.99 -8.25 -2.95
N ALA A 86 8.27 -8.81 -1.78
CA ALA A 86 9.46 -9.62 -1.49
C ALA A 86 9.05 -10.84 -0.66
N GLY A 87 9.98 -11.78 -0.49
CA GLY A 87 9.74 -13.05 0.20
C GLY A 87 9.52 -14.20 -0.79
N ALA A 88 8.63 -15.12 -0.44
CA ALA A 88 8.34 -16.29 -1.27
C ALA A 88 7.98 -15.90 -2.72
N PRO A 89 8.52 -16.59 -3.74
CA PRO A 89 8.16 -16.34 -5.13
C PRO A 89 6.65 -16.45 -5.33
N ALA A 90 6.03 -15.36 -5.81
CA ALA A 90 4.61 -15.30 -6.06
C ALA A 90 4.34 -14.49 -7.35
N PRO A 91 3.37 -14.89 -8.18
CA PRO A 91 2.95 -14.07 -9.31
C PRO A 91 2.41 -12.71 -8.83
N VAL A 92 3.04 -11.62 -9.28
CA VAL A 92 2.57 -10.26 -9.01
C VAL A 92 1.95 -9.69 -10.27
N ARG A 93 0.77 -9.08 -10.12
CA ARG A 93 0.10 -8.38 -11.22
C ARG A 93 -0.29 -6.97 -10.80
N VAL A 94 0.01 -5.99 -11.65
CA VAL A 94 -0.43 -4.61 -11.49
C VAL A 94 -1.34 -4.26 -12.65
N ALA A 95 -2.61 -3.95 -12.34
CA ALA A 95 -3.64 -3.68 -13.34
C ALA A 95 -3.71 -4.78 -14.44
N GLY A 96 -3.64 -6.04 -14.02
CA GLY A 96 -3.71 -7.21 -14.90
C GLY A 96 -2.39 -7.60 -15.59
N ARG A 97 -1.36 -6.76 -15.57
CA ARG A 97 -0.05 -7.04 -16.20
C ARG A 97 0.92 -7.69 -15.21
N PRO A 98 1.70 -8.71 -15.62
CA PRO A 98 2.76 -9.28 -14.79
C PRO A 98 3.77 -8.20 -14.35
N ALA A 99 4.23 -8.30 -13.11
CA ALA A 99 5.31 -7.51 -12.56
C ALA A 99 6.33 -8.42 -11.88
N ALA A 100 7.60 -8.05 -11.92
CA ALA A 100 8.66 -8.80 -11.26
C ALA A 100 8.54 -8.66 -9.73
N GLY A 101 8.55 -9.79 -9.02
CA GLY A 101 8.81 -9.80 -7.58
C GLY A 101 10.25 -9.34 -7.29
N GLY A 102 10.47 -8.73 -6.13
CA GLY A 102 11.79 -8.20 -5.74
C GLY A 102 12.16 -6.86 -6.39
N ALA A 103 11.26 -6.23 -7.14
CA ALA A 103 11.43 -4.90 -7.72
C ALA A 103 10.23 -3.99 -7.40
N PRO A 104 10.43 -2.66 -7.31
CA PRO A 104 9.33 -1.73 -7.08
C PRO A 104 8.47 -1.61 -8.34
N ALA A 105 7.16 -1.78 -8.19
CA ALA A 105 6.17 -1.53 -9.22
C ALA A 105 5.38 -0.24 -8.92
N ARG A 106 4.94 0.43 -9.98
CA ARG A 106 4.12 1.64 -9.89
C ARG A 106 2.77 1.42 -10.53
N ARG A 107 1.74 1.98 -9.92
CA ARG A 107 0.46 2.21 -10.59
C ARG A 107 0.09 3.67 -10.52
N ALA A 108 -0.03 4.29 -11.69
CA ALA A 108 -0.70 5.57 -11.80
C ALA A 108 -2.22 5.36 -11.62
N VAL A 109 -2.85 6.09 -10.71
CA VAL A 109 -4.30 6.16 -10.58
C VAL A 109 -4.75 7.38 -11.37
N PRO A 110 -5.63 7.23 -12.38
CA PRO A 110 -6.14 8.37 -13.14
C PRO A 110 -6.74 9.39 -12.18
N ARG A 111 -6.26 10.63 -12.24
CA ARG A 111 -6.90 11.73 -11.50
C ARG A 111 -8.32 11.89 -12.05
N PRO A 112 -9.35 12.03 -11.20
CA PRO A 112 -10.68 12.37 -11.70
C PRO A 112 -10.58 13.67 -12.51
N ALA A 113 -11.13 13.66 -13.72
CA ALA A 113 -11.13 14.83 -14.59
C ALA A 113 -11.73 16.02 -13.82
N ARG A 114 -11.02 17.15 -13.80
CA ARG A 114 -11.56 18.39 -13.20
C ARG A 114 -12.88 18.69 -13.92
N ARG A 115 -14.00 18.70 -13.20
CA ARG A 115 -15.28 19.16 -13.76
C ARG A 115 -15.06 20.60 -14.24
N ARG A 116 -15.14 20.85 -15.55
CA ARG A 116 -15.16 22.21 -16.08
C ARG A 116 -16.35 22.93 -15.44
N PRO A 117 -16.19 24.16 -14.93
CA PRO A 117 -17.32 24.92 -14.44
C PRO A 117 -18.31 25.14 -15.59
N VAL A 118 -19.53 24.63 -15.44
CA VAL A 118 -20.64 24.93 -16.34
C VAL A 118 -20.93 26.42 -16.19
N ARG A 119 -20.56 27.23 -17.20
CA ARG A 119 -21.06 28.60 -17.30
C ARG A 119 -22.56 28.50 -17.53
N ARG A 120 -23.36 28.84 -16.51
CA ARG A 120 -24.79 29.10 -16.70
C ARG A 120 -24.90 30.28 -17.67
N ARG A 121 -25.44 30.05 -18.87
CA ARG A 121 -25.88 31.15 -19.75
C ARG A 121 -27.10 31.75 -19.08
N GLY A 122 -27.00 33.03 -18.72
CA GLY A 122 -28.14 33.81 -18.27
C GLY A 122 -29.11 34.05 -19.42
N SER A 123 -30.39 33.97 -19.11
CA SER A 123 -31.52 34.52 -19.86
C SER A 123 -31.74 35.99 -19.48
#